data_AF-X1PIG5-F1
#
_entry.id   AF-X1PIG5-F1
#
_cell.length_a   1.000
_cell.length_b   1.000
_cell.length_c   1.000
_cell.angle_alpha   90.00
_cell.angle_beta   90.00
_cell.angle_gamma   90.00
#
_symmetry.space_group_name_H-M   'P 1'
#
loop_
_entity.id
_entity.type
_entity.pdbx_description
1 polymer ?
#
loop_
_entity_poly.entity_id
_entity_poly.type
_entity_poly.pdbx_seq_one_letter_code
_entity_poly.pdbx_strand_id
1 'polypeptide(L)' 'MKNKFAQIKKRDGRVVNFDQEKITDAVFKALTAANQGGRRIAKRVSDKVILFLNRRYKKEYIPTVEEIQDIVEEVLI' A
#
# COMPACT_ATOMS: atom_id res chain seq x y z
N MET A 1 8.70 -11.20 -1.91
CA MET A 1 7.99 -11.72 -0.72
C MET A 1 6.52 -11.89 -1.08
N LYS A 2 5.87 -13.01 -0.73
CA LYS A 2 4.45 -13.22 -1.07
C LYS A 2 3.59 -12.37 -0.13
N ASN A 3 2.66 -11.59 -0.70
CA ASN A 3 1.69 -10.83 0.10
C ASN A 3 0.80 -11.77 0.92
N LYS A 4 0.64 -11.51 2.23
CA LYS A 4 -0.21 -12.32 3.12
C LYS A 4 -1.68 -11.90 3.08
N PHE A 5 -1.99 -10.69 2.62
CA PHE A 5 -3.34 -10.12 2.69
C PHE A 5 -4.16 -10.44 1.45
N ALA A 6 -5.33 -11.05 1.65
CA ALA A 6 -6.28 -11.34 0.58
C ALA A 6 -7.32 -10.22 0.40
N GLN A 7 -7.60 -9.47 1.47
CA GLN A 7 -8.66 -8.47 1.51
C GLN A 7 -8.20 -7.18 2.17
N ILE A 8 -8.93 -6.11 1.89
CA ILE A 8 -8.74 -4.77 2.47
C ILE A 8 -10.11 -4.18 2.81
N LYS A 9 -10.20 -3.47 3.95
CA LYS A 9 -11.38 -2.72 4.35
C LYS A 9 -11.28 -1.26 3.88
N LYS A 10 -12.21 -0.83 3.04
CA LYS A 10 -12.36 0.54 2.54
C LYS A 10 -12.85 1.50 3.65
N ARG A 11 -12.70 2.80 3.41
CA ARG A 11 -13.19 3.89 4.29
C ARG A 11 -14.69 3.82 4.57
N ASP A 12 -15.46 3.41 3.57
CA ASP A 12 -16.92 3.21 3.67
C ASP A 12 -17.31 1.90 4.37
N GLY A 13 -16.34 1.14 4.88
CA GLY A 13 -16.55 -0.13 5.57
C GLY A 13 -16.59 -1.36 4.66
N ARG A 14 -16.64 -1.21 3.33
CA ARG A 14 -16.66 -2.36 2.40
C ARG A 14 -15.36 -3.15 2.46
N VAL A 15 -15.47 -4.47 2.42
CA VAL A 15 -14.31 -5.37 2.30
C VAL A 15 -14.20 -5.82 0.85
N VAL A 16 -13.04 -5.60 0.24
CA VAL A 16 -12.76 -5.96 -1.16
C VAL A 16 -11.44 -6.73 -1.26
N ASN A 17 -11.18 -7.35 -2.41
CA ASN A 17 -9.91 -8.01 -2.65
C ASN A 17 -8.75 -7.01 -2.58
N PHE A 18 -7.68 -7.44 -1.92
CA PHE A 18 -6.44 -6.69 -1.84
C PHE A 18 -5.77 -6.70 -3.22
N ASP A 19 -5.31 -5.52 -3.64
CA ASP A 19 -4.60 -5.34 -4.90
C ASP A 19 -3.45 -4.35 -4.68
N GLN A 20 -2.21 -4.86 -4.75
CA GLN A 20 -1.01 -4.05 -4.56
C GLN A 20 -0.89 -2.98 -5.64
N GLU A 21 -1.38 -3.23 -6.86
CA GLU A 21 -1.25 -2.28 -7.97
C GLU A 21 -1.97 -0.96 -7.65
N LYS A 22 -3.06 -1.01 -6.86
CA LYS A 22 -3.74 0.21 -6.39
C LYS A 22 -2.86 1.08 -5.48
N ILE A 23 -1.96 0.47 -4.72
CA ILE A 23 -0.96 1.19 -3.91
C ILE A 23 0.09 1.78 -4.84
N THR A 24 0.61 0.98 -5.77
CA THR A 24 1.60 1.44 -6.77
C THR A 24 1.08 2.63 -7.57
N ASP A 25 -0.16 2.57 -8.06
CA ASP A 25 -0.79 3.65 -8.84
C ASP A 25 -1.02 4.92 -8.01
N ALA A 26 -1.45 4.77 -6.75
CA ALA A 26 -1.63 5.91 -5.86
C ALA A 26 -0.31 6.63 -5.59
N VAL A 27 0.75 5.87 -5.28
CA VAL A 27 2.09 6.43 -5.07
C VAL A 27 2.65 7.02 -6.37
N PHE A 28 2.43 6.38 -7.52
CA PHE A 28 2.87 6.90 -8.81
C PHE A 28 2.24 8.27 -9.09
N LYS A 29 0.93 8.41 -8.91
CA LYS A 29 0.22 9.68 -9.07
C LYS A 29 0.78 10.75 -8.14
N ALA A 30 1.05 10.43 -6.88
CA ALA A 30 1.64 11.36 -5.92
C ALA A 30 3.05 11.82 -6.33
N LEU A 31 3.94 10.87 -6.65
CA LEU A 31 5.31 11.17 -7.08
C LEU A 31 5.36 11.99 -8.37
N THR A 32 4.49 11.68 -9.34
CA THR A 32 4.42 12.43 -10.59
C THR A 32 3.85 13.83 -10.38
N ALA A 33 2.83 14.00 -9.54
CA ALA A 33 2.31 15.32 -9.19
C ALA A 33 3.36 16.20 -8.50
N ALA A 34 4.26 15.60 -7.72
CA ALA A 34 5.38 16.28 -7.08
C ALA A 34 6.62 16.42 -7.96
N ASN A 35 6.62 15.86 -9.18
CA ASN A 35 7.80 15.73 -10.05
C ASN A 35 9.01 15.05 -9.37
N GLN A 36 8.72 14.16 -8.40
CA GLN A 36 9.69 13.48 -7.53
C GLN A 36 10.01 12.05 -8.00
N GLY A 37 9.38 11.58 -9.07
CA GLY A 37 9.66 10.23 -9.56
C GLY A 37 8.65 9.69 -10.56
N GLY A 38 8.87 8.42 -10.92
CA GLY A 38 8.02 7.69 -11.85
C GLY A 38 7.66 6.30 -11.35
N ARG A 39 6.96 5.53 -12.19
CA ARG A 39 6.35 4.24 -11.83
C ARG A 39 7.33 3.22 -11.25
N ARG A 40 8.61 3.27 -11.66
CA ARG A 40 9.67 2.43 -11.08
C ARG A 40 9.89 2.70 -9.59
N ILE A 41 9.89 3.96 -9.17
CA ILE A 41 10.05 4.35 -7.76
C ILE A 41 8.78 3.98 -6.99
N ALA A 42 7.61 4.28 -7.55
CA ALA A 42 6.33 3.93 -6.96
C ALA A 42 6.19 2.43 -6.68
N LYS A 43 6.65 1.59 -7.61
CA LYS A 43 6.68 0.14 -7.39
C LYS A 43 7.56 -0.24 -6.20
N ARG A 44 8.77 0.32 -6.06
CA ARG A 44 9.64 0.05 -4.91
C ARG A 44 9.00 0.49 -3.59
N VAL A 45 8.32 1.63 -3.57
CA VAL A 45 7.58 2.10 -2.39
C VAL A 45 6.46 1.12 -2.05
N SER A 46 5.65 0.71 -3.02
CA SER A 46 4.60 -0.29 -2.77
C SER A 46 5.16 -1.64 -2.28
N ASP A 47 6.30 -2.10 -2.82
CA ASP A 47 6.96 -3.33 -2.37
C ASP A 47 7.41 -3.22 -0.90
N LYS A 48 7.92 -2.04 -0.49
CA LYS A 48 8.22 -1.74 0.92
C LYS A 48 6.96 -1.72 1.77
N VAL A 49 5.89 -1.06 1.33
CA VAL A 49 4.60 -1.03 2.07
C VAL A 49 4.10 -2.45 2.35
N ILE A 50 4.16 -3.34 1.36
CA ILE A 50 3.83 -4.76 1.54
C ILE A 50 4.75 -5.44 2.56
N LEU A 51 6.05 -5.14 2.55
CA LEU A 51 6.99 -5.66 3.55
C LEU A 51 6.60 -5.22 4.98
N PHE A 52 6.29 -3.94 5.18
CA PHE A 52 5.88 -3.40 6.48
C PHE A 52 4.54 -3.98 6.95
N LEU A 53 3.53 -4.01 6.08
CA LEU A 53 2.24 -4.64 6.37
C LEU A 53 2.42 -6.09 6.82
N ASN A 54 3.22 -6.88 6.10
CA ASN A 54 3.46 -8.30 6.40
C ASN A 54 4.25 -8.55 7.70
N ARG A 55 4.98 -7.53 8.18
CA ARG A 55 5.71 -7.57 9.46
C ARG A 55 4.79 -7.15 10.62
N ARG A 56 3.97 -6.12 10.40
CA ARG A 56 3.11 -5.51 11.41
C ARG A 56 1.86 -6.34 11.71
N TYR A 57 1.32 -7.04 10.71
CA TYR A 57 0.06 -7.75 10.84
C TYR A 57 0.18 -9.24 10.49
N LYS A 58 -0.69 -10.04 11.13
CA LYS A 58 -0.86 -11.47 10.84
C LYS A 58 -1.66 -11.67 9.55
N LYS A 59 -1.60 -12.88 8.99
CA LYS A 59 -2.20 -13.20 7.68
C LYS A 59 -3.73 -13.07 7.68
N GLU A 60 -4.35 -13.32 8.82
CA GLU A 60 -5.80 -13.29 9.03
C GLU A 60 -6.34 -11.86 9.21
N TYR A 61 -5.44 -10.87 9.34
CA TYR A 61 -5.83 -9.47 9.49
C TYR A 61 -6.31 -8.89 8.16
N ILE A 62 -7.38 -8.09 8.21
CA ILE A 62 -7.87 -7.32 7.06
C ILE A 62 -7.45 -5.86 7.29
N PRO A 63 -6.36 -5.40 6.67
CA PRO A 63 -5.92 -4.02 6.82
C PRO A 63 -6.96 -3.05 6.28
N THR A 64 -7.05 -1.88 6.91
CA THR A 64 -7.86 -0.77 6.45
C THR A 64 -7.09 0.08 5.43
N VAL A 65 -7.82 0.87 4.63
CA VAL A 65 -7.19 1.85 3.72
C VAL A 65 -6.33 2.86 4.48
N GLU A 66 -6.73 3.29 5.68
CA GLU A 66 -5.96 4.27 6.47
C GLU A 66 -4.62 3.69 6.94
N GLU A 67 -4.60 2.46 7.47
CA GLU A 67 -3.33 1.84 7.89
C GLU A 67 -2.34 1.65 6.74
N ILE A 68 -2.84 1.44 5.52
CA ILE A 68 -1.97 1.39 4.33
C ILE A 68 -1.44 2.78 4.00
N GLN A 69 -2.26 3.83 4.15
CA GLN A 69 -1.80 5.21 3.94
C GLN A 69 -0.74 5.61 4.96
N ASP A 70 -0.94 5.29 6.25
CA ASP A 70 0.04 5.56 7.31
C ASP A 70 1.40 4.93 6.98
N ILE A 71 1.40 3.68 6.50
CA ILE A 71 2.64 2.98 6.10
C ILE A 71 3.23 3.58 4.82
N VAL A 72 2.40 4.01 3.86
CA VAL A 72 2.89 4.70 2.66
C VAL A 72 3.61 6.00 3.05
N GLU A 73 3.05 6.77 3.98
CA GLU A 73 3.66 7.99 4.51
C GLU A 73 4.96 7.69 5.25
N GLU A 74 4.99 6.66 6.12
CA GLU A 74 6.21 6.20 6.80
C GLU A 74 7.33 5.82 5.82
N VAL A 75 7.00 5.25 4.66
CA VAL A 75 7.98 4.82 3.65
C VAL A 75 8.51 5.97 2.79
N LEU A 76 7.77 7.08 2.67
CA LEU A 76 8.10 8.22 1.81
C LEU A 76 8.87 9.33 2.53
N ILE A 77 8.87 9.34 3.86
CA ILE A 77 9.70 10.21 4.71
C ILE A 77 11.14 9.66 4.79
#